data_AF-A0A954GMH6-F1
#
_entry.id   AF-A0A954GMH6-F1
#
_cell.length_a   1.000
_cell.length_b   1.000
_cell.length_c   1.000
_cell.angle_alpha   90.00
_cell.angle_beta   90.00
_cell.angle_gamma   90.00
#
_symmetry.space_group_name_H-M   'P 1'
#
loop_
_entity.id
_entity.type
_entity.pdbx_description
1 polymer ?
#
loop_
_entity_poly.entity_id
_entity_poly.type
_entity_poly.pdbx_seq_one_letter_code
_entity_poly.pdbx_strand_id
1 'polypeptide(L)'
;MPELVDLYEKYHDQGFEIVGVSLDDSRPQLEEFLHQKQLPWPTLFHDGAGQGGQDHPLASYYGVSSIPTAFLVNREGKVVANDLYGPALSEAVAELVEGKGKSE
;
A
#
# COMPACT_ATOMS: atom_id res chain seq x y z
N MET A 1 -9.02 -8.05 -1.57
CA MET A 1 -7.67 -8.44 -1.10
C MET A 1 -7.84 -8.87 0.35
N PRO A 2 -8.31 -10.10 0.60
CA PRO A 2 -8.74 -10.50 1.93
C PRO A 2 -7.60 -10.42 2.95
N GLU A 3 -6.40 -10.88 2.59
CA GLU A 3 -5.25 -10.87 3.50
C GLU A 3 -4.84 -9.46 3.97
N LEU A 4 -4.92 -8.45 3.08
CA LEU A 4 -4.63 -7.06 3.46
C LEU A 4 -5.73 -6.46 4.33
N VAL A 5 -6.99 -6.85 4.12
CA VAL A 5 -8.11 -6.44 4.97
C VAL A 5 -7.94 -7.02 6.37
N ASP A 6 -7.67 -8.32 6.48
CA ASP A 6 -7.43 -8.98 7.77
C ASP A 6 -6.24 -8.35 8.52
N LEU A 7 -5.16 -8.06 7.80
CA LEU A 7 -3.96 -7.42 8.36
C LEU A 7 -4.26 -5.99 8.84
N TYR A 8 -5.02 -5.23 8.05
CA TYR A 8 -5.44 -3.88 8.39
C TYR A 8 -6.34 -3.89 9.63
N GLU A 9 -7.41 -4.68 9.64
CA GLU A 9 -8.32 -4.78 10.78
C GLU A 9 -7.59 -5.17 12.07
N LYS A 10 -6.57 -6.03 11.98
CA LYS A 10 -5.79 -6.46 13.14
C LYS A 10 -4.91 -5.36 13.73
N TYR A 11 -4.24 -4.57 12.90
CA TYR A 11 -3.18 -3.65 13.34
C TYR A 11 -3.50 -2.17 13.16
N HIS A 12 -4.61 -1.80 12.53
CA HIS A 12 -4.97 -0.41 12.27
C HIS A 12 -4.99 0.44 13.54
N ASP A 13 -5.71 -0.03 14.56
CA ASP A 13 -5.81 0.63 15.87
C ASP A 13 -4.49 0.64 16.66
N GLN A 14 -3.46 -0.07 16.18
CA GLN A 14 -2.12 -0.14 16.77
C GLN A 14 -1.13 0.79 16.03
N GLY A 15 -1.63 1.62 15.11
CA GLY A 15 -0.85 2.60 14.36
C GLY A 15 -0.24 2.04 13.07
N PHE A 16 -0.86 1.00 12.49
CA PHE A 16 -0.62 0.57 11.11
C PHE A 16 -1.63 1.23 10.17
N GLU A 17 -1.18 1.61 8.98
CA GLU A 17 -2.05 2.22 7.96
C GLU A 17 -1.66 1.68 6.59
N ILE A 18 -2.65 1.50 5.72
CA ILE A 18 -2.44 1.15 4.32
C ILE A 18 -2.84 2.35 3.47
N VAL A 19 -1.98 2.77 2.55
CA VAL A 19 -2.35 3.79 1.56
C VAL A 19 -2.32 3.16 0.19
N GLY A 20 -3.50 3.01 -0.42
CA GLY A 20 -3.61 2.60 -1.81
C GLY A 20 -3.12 3.72 -2.72
N VAL A 21 -2.31 3.41 -3.72
CA VAL A 21 -1.98 4.34 -4.80
C VAL A 21 -2.47 3.71 -6.09
N SER A 22 -3.52 4.27 -6.66
CA SER A 22 -4.00 3.85 -7.98
C SER A 22 -3.10 4.43 -9.05
N LEU A 23 -2.69 3.57 -9.99
CA LEU A 23 -2.04 3.98 -11.23
C LEU A 23 -3.05 4.02 -12.38
N ASP A 24 -4.36 4.00 -12.11
CA ASP A 24 -5.36 4.10 -13.16
C ASP A 24 -5.32 5.49 -13.80
N ASP A 25 -5.67 5.57 -15.08
CA ASP A 25 -5.84 6.84 -15.81
C ASP A 25 -7.28 7.38 -15.74
N SER A 26 -8.18 6.59 -15.16
CA SER A 26 -9.63 6.79 -15.20
C SER A 26 -10.23 6.75 -13.80
N ARG A 27 -10.61 7.93 -13.31
CA ARG A 27 -11.27 8.08 -12.00
C ARG A 27 -12.55 7.24 -11.88
N PRO A 28 -13.45 7.17 -12.89
CA PRO A 28 -14.64 6.33 -12.81
C PRO A 28 -14.32 4.84 -12.64
N GLN A 29 -13.26 4.32 -13.29
CA GLN A 29 -12.86 2.92 -13.18
C GLN A 29 -12.35 2.61 -11.76
N LEU A 30 -11.56 3.53 -11.18
CA LEU A 30 -11.12 3.42 -9.80
C LEU A 30 -12.30 3.44 -8.82
N GLU A 31 -13.24 4.37 -9.00
CA GLU A 31 -14.42 4.48 -8.12
C GLU A 31 -15.28 3.20 -8.16
N GLU A 32 -15.49 2.62 -9.35
CA GLU A 32 -16.18 1.34 -9.49
C GLU A 32 -15.44 0.22 -8.77
N PHE A 33 -14.12 0.13 -8.93
CA PHE A 33 -13.30 -0.86 -8.23
C PHE A 33 -13.40 -0.71 -6.71
N LEU A 34 -13.28 0.51 -6.18
CA LEU A 34 -13.38 0.78 -4.75
C LEU A 34 -14.78 0.42 -4.19
N HIS A 35 -15.83 0.70 -4.96
CA HIS A 35 -17.20 0.33 -4.58
C HIS A 35 -17.37 -1.19 -4.51
N GLN A 36 -16.80 -1.93 -5.46
CA GLN A 36 -16.87 -3.40 -5.47
C GLN A 36 -16.00 -4.05 -4.40
N LYS A 37 -14.83 -3.46 -4.09
CA LYS A 37 -13.86 -4.05 -3.16
C LYS A 37 -14.05 -3.63 -1.71
N GLN A 38 -14.75 -2.53 -1.46
CA GLN A 38 -15.02 -2.01 -0.11
C GLN A 38 -13.76 -1.96 0.76
N LEU A 39 -12.68 -1.39 0.20
CA LEU A 39 -11.41 -1.32 0.91
C LEU A 39 -11.51 -0.33 2.07
N PRO A 40 -11.12 -0.71 3.31
CA PRO A 40 -11.33 0.11 4.49
C PRO A 40 -10.30 1.24 4.65
N TRP A 41 -9.33 1.34 3.75
CA TRP A 41 -8.22 2.28 3.79
C TRP A 41 -8.28 3.32 2.66
N PRO A 42 -7.63 4.49 2.82
CA PRO A 42 -7.65 5.51 1.78
C PRO A 42 -6.90 5.07 0.52
N THR A 43 -7.43 5.48 -0.63
CA THR A 43 -6.78 5.28 -1.95
C THR A 43 -6.57 6.61 -2.63
N LEU A 44 -5.33 6.90 -3.02
CA LEU A 44 -4.92 8.07 -3.75
C LEU A 44 -5.09 7.85 -5.25
N PHE A 45 -5.50 8.91 -5.94
CA PHE A 45 -5.64 8.99 -7.39
C PHE A 45 -4.97 10.26 -7.88
N HIS A 46 -4.25 10.16 -8.99
CA HIS A 46 -3.63 11.29 -9.66
C HIS A 46 -4.45 11.72 -10.87
N ASP A 47 -4.98 12.94 -10.87
CA ASP A 47 -5.86 13.46 -11.92
C ASP A 47 -5.10 14.04 -13.13
N GLY A 48 -3.91 13.52 -13.40
CA GLY A 48 -3.09 13.91 -14.53
C GLY A 48 -3.51 13.17 -15.80
N ALA A 49 -4.08 13.88 -16.78
CA ALA A 49 -4.43 13.30 -18.06
C ALA A 49 -3.20 12.62 -18.72
N GLY A 50 -3.33 11.32 -19.02
CA GLY A 50 -2.24 10.53 -19.61
C GLY A 50 -1.08 10.19 -18.67
N GLN A 51 -1.25 10.37 -17.35
CA GLN A 51 -0.23 10.05 -16.33
C GLN A 51 -0.65 8.85 -15.47
N GLY A 52 -1.31 7.87 -16.09
CA GLY A 52 -1.56 6.55 -15.49
C GLY A 52 -0.43 5.58 -15.78
N GLY A 53 -0.53 4.38 -15.22
CA GLY A 53 0.40 3.27 -15.44
C GLY A 53 1.85 3.65 -15.16
N GLN A 54 2.71 3.42 -16.15
CA GLN A 54 4.15 3.71 -16.05
C GLN A 54 4.48 5.21 -16.06
N ASP A 55 3.60 6.03 -16.65
CA ASP A 55 3.76 7.49 -16.73
C ASP A 55 3.33 8.18 -15.42
N HIS A 56 2.85 7.42 -14.43
CA HIS A 56 2.46 7.96 -13.15
C HIS A 56 3.67 8.52 -12.38
N PRO A 57 3.59 9.76 -11.84
CA PRO A 57 4.73 10.42 -11.22
C PRO A 57 5.30 9.64 -10.02
N LEU A 58 4.44 9.03 -9.21
CA LEU A 58 4.89 8.19 -8.09
C LEU A 58 5.49 6.85 -8.56
N ALA A 59 4.99 6.27 -9.67
CA ALA A 59 5.56 5.03 -10.19
C ALA A 59 6.98 5.28 -10.70
N SER A 60 7.17 6.36 -11.44
CA SER A 60 8.48 6.85 -11.88
C SER A 60 9.41 7.15 -10.70
N TYR A 61 8.94 7.91 -9.70
CA TYR A 61 9.76 8.32 -8.56
C TYR A 61 10.23 7.14 -7.70
N TYR A 62 9.35 6.17 -7.45
CA TYR A 62 9.65 4.99 -6.63
C TYR A 62 10.17 3.79 -7.45
N GLY A 63 10.34 3.93 -8.77
CA GLY A 63 10.84 2.86 -9.63
C GLY A 63 9.88 1.67 -9.80
N VAL A 64 8.57 1.89 -9.68
CA VAL A 64 7.54 0.87 -9.83
C VAL A 64 7.34 0.55 -11.30
N SER A 65 7.74 -0.66 -11.72
CA SER A 65 7.65 -1.13 -13.11
C SER A 65 6.54 -2.14 -13.37
N SER A 66 5.89 -2.64 -12.31
CA SER A 66 4.76 -3.57 -12.40
C SER A 66 3.82 -3.38 -11.21
N ILE A 67 2.62 -3.92 -11.32
CA ILE A 67 1.66 -4.02 -10.21
C ILE A 67 1.28 -5.49 -10.00
N PRO A 68 1.00 -5.94 -8.77
CA PRO A 68 1.10 -5.16 -7.52
C PRO A 68 2.56 -4.90 -7.11
N THR A 69 2.78 -3.76 -6.42
CA THR A 69 4.01 -3.44 -5.68
C THR A 69 3.61 -2.85 -4.34
N ALA A 70 4.26 -3.30 -3.27
CA ALA A 70 4.05 -2.79 -1.92
C ALA A 70 5.36 -2.32 -1.31
N PHE A 71 5.31 -1.21 -0.58
CA PHE A 71 6.42 -0.71 0.23
C PHE A 71 5.98 -0.68 1.69
N LEU A 72 6.79 -1.24 2.57
CA LEU A 72 6.60 -1.14 4.01
C LEU A 72 7.46 0.01 4.53
N VAL A 73 6.80 1.01 5.10
CA VAL A 73 7.42 2.22 5.62
C VAL A 73 7.27 2.24 7.14
N ASN A 74 8.38 2.44 7.86
CA ASN A 74 8.36 2.53 9.31
C ASN A 74 7.90 3.91 9.80
N ARG A 75 7.73 4.07 11.12
CA ARG A 75 7.31 5.35 11.74
C ARG A 75 8.28 6.52 11.53
N GLU A 76 9.52 6.26 11.12
CA GLU A 76 10.52 7.29 10.78
C GLU A 76 10.42 7.73 9.30
N GLY A 77 9.49 7.16 8.52
CA GLY A 77 9.35 7.44 7.10
C GLY A 77 10.38 6.71 6.23
N LYS A 78 11.05 5.67 6.75
CA LYS A 78 12.02 4.87 5.98
C LYS A 78 11.36 3.63 5.42
N VAL A 79 11.64 3.34 4.14
CA VAL A 79 11.29 2.04 3.53
C VAL A 79 12.15 0.96 4.19
N VAL A 80 11.49 0.01 4.84
CA VAL A 80 12.16 -1.12 5.53
C VAL A 80 11.99 -2.44 4.77
N ALA A 81 11.01 -2.52 3.86
CA ALA A 81 10.88 -3.61 2.91
C ALA A 81 10.11 -3.17 1.67
N ASN A 82 10.31 -3.88 0.57
CA ASN A 82 9.54 -3.79 -0.67
C ASN A 82 9.19 -5.20 -1.16
N ASP A 83 8.12 -5.30 -1.97
CA ASP A 83 7.67 -6.55 -2.60
C ASP A 83 7.40 -7.71 -1.62
N LEU A 84 6.93 -7.37 -0.41
CA LEU A 84 6.42 -8.36 0.54
C LEU A 84 4.95 -8.65 0.28
N TYR A 85 4.61 -9.94 0.31
CA TYR A 85 3.25 -10.44 0.14
C TYR A 85 2.99 -11.60 1.10
N GLY A 86 1.71 -11.87 1.34
CA GLY A 86 1.27 -13.00 2.13
C GLY A 86 1.89 -13.03 3.54
N PRO A 87 2.31 -14.21 4.03
CA PRO A 87 2.84 -14.34 5.39
C PRO A 87 4.02 -13.42 5.70
N ALA A 88 4.92 -13.18 4.73
CA ALA A 88 6.10 -12.34 4.93
C ALA A 88 5.73 -10.87 5.21
N LEU A 89 4.67 -10.36 4.55
CA LEU A 89 4.16 -9.02 4.83
C LEU A 89 3.54 -8.96 6.23
N SER A 90 2.71 -9.94 6.59
CA SER A 90 2.05 -10.01 7.89
C SER A 90 3.03 -10.08 9.05
N GLU A 91 4.10 -10.86 8.90
CA GLU A 91 5.19 -10.95 9.88
C GLU A 91 5.94 -9.63 10.02
N ALA A 92 6.34 -9.01 8.90
CA ALA A 92 7.05 -7.74 8.93
C ALA A 92 6.22 -6.60 9.57
N VAL A 93 4.91 -6.55 9.29
CA VAL A 93 3.99 -5.59 9.94
C VAL A 93 3.89 -5.88 11.43
N ALA A 94 3.74 -7.15 11.83
CA ALA A 94 3.68 -7.53 13.24
C ALA A 94 4.96 -7.11 13.99
N GLU A 95 6.14 -7.35 13.42
CA GLU A 95 7.41 -6.96 14.04
C GLU A 95 7.52 -5.45 14.28
N LEU A 96 7.09 -4.64 13.30
CA LEU A 96 7.14 -3.17 13.40
C LEU A 96 6.11 -2.62 14.39
N VAL A 97 4.92 -3.20 14.43
CA VAL A 97 3.82 -2.73 15.29
C VAL A 97 4.03 -3.16 16.74
N GLU A 98 4.42 -4.43 16.97
CA GLU A 98 4.67 -5.00 18.30
C GLU A 98 5.97 -4.49 18.94
N GLY A 99 6.77 -3.69 18.23
CA GLY A 99 8.02 -3.14 18.74
C GLY A 99 9.13 -4.18 18.87
N LYS A 100 9.05 -5.31 18.15
CA LYS A 100 10.16 -6.28 18.03
C LYS A 100 11.19 -5.82 16.99
N GLY A 101 11.33 -4.51 16.79
CA GLY A 101 12.45 -3.95 16.07
C GLY A 101 13.71 -4.42 16.76
N LYS A 102 14.51 -5.23 16.06
CA LYS A 102 15.82 -5.72 16.50
C LYS A 102 16.54 -4.62 17.28
N SER A 103 16.62 -4.81 18.59
CA SER A 103 17.66 -4.20 19.40
C SER A 103 18.98 -4.79 18.90
N GLU A 104 19.75 -3.92 18.23
CA GLU A 104 21.17 -4.03 17.83
C GLU A 104 21.58 -5.08 16.78
#